data_AF-A0A4Z0F6V1-F1
#
_entry.id   AF-A0A4Z0F6V1-F1
#
_cell.length_a   1.000
_cell.length_b   1.000
_cell.length_c   1.000
_cell.angle_alpha   90.00
_cell.angle_beta   90.00
_cell.angle_gamma   90.00
#
_symmetry.space_group_name_H-M   'P 1'
#
loop_
_entity.id
_entity.type
_entity.pdbx_description
1 polymer ?
#
loop_
_entity_poly.entity_id
_entity_poly.type
_entity_poly.pdbx_seq_one_letter_code
_entity_poly.pdbx_strand_id
1 'polypeptide(L)'
;MTMQANTIQELWEHFSSIMIAEDCSEASKMALKSAFYSGISGFVAMQLSAINQKVGANAFAEMTKTWAQELQIVAAELREYGI
;
A
#
# COMPACT_ATOMS: atom_id res chain seq x y z
N MET A 1 4.51 -15.73 24.02
CA MET A 1 4.19 -16.21 22.67
C MET A 1 4.41 -15.07 21.70
N THR A 2 5.38 -15.18 20.80
CA THR A 2 5.62 -14.19 19.75
C THR A 2 4.63 -14.41 18.62
N MET A 3 3.71 -13.45 18.44
CA MET A 3 2.84 -13.37 17.26
C MET A 3 3.72 -13.12 16.02
N GLN A 4 3.90 -14.14 15.19
CA GLN A 4 4.46 -14.09 13.85
C GLN A 4 3.63 -15.11 13.04
N ALA A 5 2.98 -14.82 11.92
CA ALA A 5 3.06 -13.69 11.00
C ALA A 5 1.64 -13.21 10.68
N ASN A 6 1.39 -11.90 10.73
CA ASN A 6 0.19 -11.36 10.08
C ASN A 6 0.44 -11.47 8.58
N THR A 7 -0.25 -12.39 7.91
CA THR A 7 -0.14 -12.53 6.45
C THR A 7 -0.64 -11.24 5.77
N ILE A 8 -0.17 -10.95 4.55
CA ILE A 8 -0.65 -9.77 3.79
C ILE A 8 -2.19 -9.78 3.65
N GLN A 9 -2.78 -10.99 3.59
CA GLN A 9 -4.22 -11.18 3.56
C GLN A 9 -4.89 -10.77 4.88
N GLU A 10 -4.37 -11.16 6.03
CA GLU A 10 -4.92 -10.75 7.34
C GLU A 10 -4.82 -9.23 7.55
N LEU A 11 -3.74 -8.61 7.07
CA LEU A 11 -3.61 -7.15 7.08
C LEU A 11 -4.66 -6.49 6.17
N TRP A 12 -4.94 -7.06 5.00
CA TRP A 12 -6.01 -6.59 4.12
C TRP A 12 -7.39 -6.75 4.78
N GLU A 13 -7.68 -7.90 5.38
CA GLU A 13 -8.95 -8.16 6.06
C GLU A 13 -9.16 -7.15 7.19
N HIS A 14 -8.13 -6.91 8.01
CA HIS A 14 -8.18 -5.90 9.06
C HIS A 14 -8.37 -4.48 8.51
N PHE A 15 -7.57 -4.07 7.52
CA PHE A 15 -7.69 -2.75 6.87
C PHE A 15 -9.08 -2.54 6.27
N SER A 16 -9.56 -3.53 5.51
CA SER A 16 -10.84 -3.48 4.82
C SER A 16 -12.01 -3.35 5.79
N SER A 17 -11.95 -4.02 6.95
CA SER A 17 -12.98 -3.92 7.99
C SER A 17 -13.11 -2.53 8.64
N ILE A 18 -12.07 -1.70 8.54
CA ILE A 18 -12.03 -0.35 9.15
C ILE A 18 -12.31 0.73 8.10
N MET A 19 -11.76 0.57 6.89
CA MET A 19 -11.67 1.64 5.89
C MET A 19 -12.74 1.54 4.80
N ILE A 20 -13.39 0.39 4.63
CA ILE A 20 -14.39 0.17 3.57
C ILE A 20 -15.78 0.23 4.19
N ALA A 21 -16.57 1.22 3.77
CA ALA A 21 -17.99 1.29 4.13
C ALA A 21 -18.77 0.07 3.61
N GLU A 22 -19.80 -0.35 4.33
CA GLU A 22 -20.60 -1.54 3.98
C GLU A 22 -21.26 -1.42 2.60
N ASP A 23 -21.60 -0.20 2.18
CA ASP A 23 -22.23 0.14 0.89
C ASP A 23 -21.22 0.46 -0.23
N CYS A 24 -19.92 0.30 0.03
CA CYS A 24 -18.88 0.52 -0.96
C CYS A 24 -19.05 -0.43 -2.16
N SER A 25 -18.98 0.12 -3.38
CA SER A 25 -19.14 -0.68 -4.60
C SER A 25 -18.03 -1.71 -4.76
N GLU A 26 -18.29 -2.82 -5.44
CA GLU A 26 -17.26 -3.84 -5.69
C GLU A 26 -16.07 -3.29 -6.50
N ALA A 27 -16.33 -2.36 -7.43
CA ALA A 27 -15.27 -1.69 -8.18
C ALA A 27 -14.35 -0.86 -7.25
N SER A 28 -14.96 -0.10 -6.35
CA SER A 28 -14.29 0.71 -5.32
C SER A 28 -13.47 -0.17 -4.36
N LYS A 29 -14.02 -1.32 -3.94
CA LYS A 29 -13.29 -2.32 -3.13
C LYS A 29 -12.09 -2.90 -3.86
N MET A 30 -12.23 -3.24 -5.14
CA MET A 30 -11.12 -3.75 -5.95
C MET A 30 -10.03 -2.70 -6.13
N ALA A 31 -10.39 -1.43 -6.35
CA ALA A 31 -9.43 -0.33 -6.43
C ALA A 31 -8.66 -0.15 -5.11
N LEU A 32 -9.36 -0.13 -3.98
CA LEU A 32 -8.75 -0.08 -2.64
C LEU A 32 -7.86 -1.28 -2.35
N LYS A 33 -8.25 -2.47 -2.80
CA LYS A 33 -7.42 -3.67 -2.66
C LYS A 33 -6.13 -3.52 -3.47
N SER A 34 -6.23 -3.14 -4.74
CA SER A 34 -5.04 -2.91 -5.59
C SER A 34 -4.10 -1.88 -4.97
N ALA A 35 -4.65 -0.77 -4.48
CA ALA A 35 -3.94 0.28 -3.76
C ALA A 35 -3.19 -0.25 -2.52
N PHE A 36 -3.88 -1.01 -1.68
CA PHE A 36 -3.33 -1.57 -0.45
C PHE A 36 -2.12 -2.49 -0.74
N TYR A 37 -2.26 -3.43 -1.68
CA TYR A 37 -1.18 -4.34 -2.04
C TYR A 37 0.00 -3.62 -2.70
N SER A 38 -0.27 -2.58 -3.51
CA SER A 38 0.77 -1.72 -4.08
C SER A 38 1.52 -0.93 -3.00
N GLY A 39 0.81 -0.44 -1.99
CA GLY A 39 1.37 0.21 -0.80
C GLY A 39 2.30 -0.71 -0.01
N ILE A 40 1.86 -1.93 0.29
CA ILE A 40 2.69 -2.93 0.97
C ILE A 40 3.92 -3.30 0.15
N SER A 41 3.76 -3.52 -1.16
CA SER A 41 4.87 -3.85 -2.06
C SER A 41 5.94 -2.75 -2.07
N GLY A 42 5.52 -1.48 -2.20
CA GLY A 42 6.44 -0.32 -2.14
C GLY A 42 7.15 -0.21 -0.79
N PHE A 43 6.43 -0.40 0.32
CA PHE A 43 7.02 -0.39 1.66
C PHE A 43 8.07 -1.49 1.85
N VAL A 44 7.78 -2.72 1.40
CA VAL A 44 8.74 -3.84 1.46
C VAL A 44 9.97 -3.55 0.60
N ALA A 45 9.79 -3.02 -0.61
CA ALA A 45 10.90 -2.66 -1.49
C ALA A 45 11.80 -1.59 -0.88
N MET A 46 11.22 -0.59 -0.20
CA MET A 46 11.98 0.42 0.55
C MET A 46 12.74 -0.19 1.73
N GLN A 47 12.10 -1.02 2.55
CA GLN A 47 12.75 -1.67 3.69
C GLN A 47 13.92 -2.56 3.24
N LEU A 48 13.72 -3.37 2.19
CA LEU A 48 14.77 -4.20 1.62
C LEU A 48 15.92 -3.36 1.06
N SER A 49 15.61 -2.22 0.43
CA SER A 49 16.62 -1.30 -0.09
C SER A 49 17.42 -0.61 1.03
N ALA A 50 16.77 -0.24 2.14
CA ALA A 50 17.42 0.35 3.30
C ALA A 50 18.33 -0.65 4.03
N ILE A 51 17.92 -1.92 4.11
CA ILE A 51 18.71 -3.00 4.73
C ILE A 51 19.89 -3.39 3.83
N ASN A 52 19.68 -3.42 2.52
CA ASN A 52 20.70 -3.77 1.56
C ASN A 52 21.54 -2.51 1.24
N GLN A 53 22.59 -2.25 2.04
CA GLN A 53 23.52 -1.10 1.96
C GLN A 53 24.16 -0.85 0.57
N LYS A 54 23.86 -1.70 -0.42
CA LYS A 54 24.25 -1.56 -1.84
C LYS A 54 23.30 -0.67 -2.64
N VAL A 55 22.11 -0.36 -2.14
CA VAL A 55 21.23 0.64 -2.76
C VAL A 55 21.74 2.01 -2.35
N GLY A 56 22.37 2.71 -3.30
CA GLY A 56 22.85 4.08 -3.06
C GLY A 56 21.69 5.00 -2.66
N ALA A 57 21.95 5.97 -1.78
CA ALA A 57 20.95 6.90 -1.24
C ALA A 57 20.07 7.57 -2.33
N ASN A 58 20.63 7.79 -3.53
CA ASN A 58 19.91 8.35 -4.66
C ASN A 58 18.82 7.41 -5.22
N ALA A 59 19.10 6.11 -5.33
CA ALA A 59 18.13 5.13 -5.81
C ALA A 59 16.99 4.94 -4.81
N PHE A 60 17.31 4.99 -3.51
CA PHE A 60 16.30 4.98 -2.46
C PHE A 60 15.39 6.23 -2.53
N ALA A 61 15.98 7.42 -2.65
CA ALA A 61 15.24 8.67 -2.78
C ALA A 61 14.31 8.69 -4.01
N GLU A 62 14.79 8.17 -5.14
CA GLU A 62 14.00 8.08 -6.38
C GLU A 62 12.85 7.08 -6.24
N MET A 63 13.07 5.92 -5.63
CA MET A 63 12.01 4.95 -5.33
C MET A 63 10.92 5.55 -4.43
N THR A 64 11.30 6.26 -3.36
CA THR A 64 10.32 6.93 -2.49
C THR A 64 9.50 7.98 -3.21
N LYS A 65 10.11 8.72 -4.14
CA LYS A 65 9.42 9.76 -4.92
C LYS A 65 8.38 9.14 -5.86
N THR A 66 8.76 8.12 -6.61
CA THR A 66 7.84 7.40 -7.50
C THR A 66 6.69 6.80 -6.69
N TRP A 67 6.99 6.18 -5.54
CA TRP A 67 5.96 5.61 -4.68
C TRP A 67 4.98 6.65 -4.13
N ALA A 68 5.46 7.82 -3.72
CA ALA A 68 4.59 8.92 -3.29
C ALA A 68 3.66 9.41 -4.41
N GLN A 69 4.12 9.40 -5.67
CA GLN A 69 3.31 9.78 -6.83
C GLN A 69 2.21 8.75 -7.11
N GLU A 70 2.54 7.45 -7.07
CA GLU A 70 1.57 6.37 -7.24
C GLU A 70 0.46 6.43 -6.16
N LEU A 71 0.85 6.68 -4.90
CA LEU A 71 -0.13 6.87 -3.81
C LEU A 71 -1.01 8.10 -4.01
N GLN A 72 -0.48 9.19 -4.59
CA GLN A 72 -1.26 10.38 -4.92
C GLN A 72 -2.26 10.13 -6.05
N ILE A 73 -1.87 9.37 -7.08
CA ILE A 73 -2.76 8.98 -8.18
C ILE A 73 -3.92 8.15 -7.63
N VAL A 74 -3.60 7.10 -6.87
CA VAL A 74 -4.60 6.26 -6.21
C VAL A 74 -5.53 7.10 -5.31
N ALA A 75 -4.99 7.99 -4.48
CA ALA A 75 -5.81 8.83 -3.61
C ALA A 75 -6.74 9.78 -4.41
N ALA A 76 -6.29 10.26 -5.57
CA ALA A 76 -7.11 11.06 -6.47
C ALA A 76 -8.24 10.23 -7.10
N GLU A 77 -7.94 9.02 -7.56
CA GLU A 77 -8.93 8.08 -8.10
C GLU A 77 -9.98 7.73 -7.04
N LEU A 78 -9.57 7.39 -5.82
CA LEU A 78 -10.49 7.07 -4.72
C LEU A 78 -11.44 8.24 -4.42
N ARG A 79 -10.95 9.49 -4.46
CA ARG A 79 -11.76 10.69 -4.28
C ARG A 79 -12.78 10.88 -5.41
N GLU A 80 -12.41 10.59 -6.67
CA GLU A 80 -13.36 10.62 -7.79
C GLU A 80 -14.47 9.56 -7.64
N TYR A 81 -14.14 8.40 -7.07
CA TYR A 81 -15.10 7.33 -6.79
C TYR A 81 -15.90 7.51 -5.50
N GLY A 82 -15.74 8.64 -4.79
CA GLY A 82 -16.51 8.97 -3.59
C GLY A 82 -16.11 8.17 -2.34
N ILE A 83 -14.86 7.71 -2.28
CA ILE A 83 -14.25 7.09 -1.08
C ILE A 83 -13.44 8.14 -0.31
#